data_AF-A0A024Q9B4-F1
#
_entry.id   AF-A0A024Q9B4-F1
#
_cell.length_a   1.000
_cell.length_b   1.000
_cell.length_c   1.000
_cell.angle_alpha   90.00
_cell.angle_beta   90.00
_cell.angle_gamma   90.00
#
_symmetry.space_group_name_H-M   'P 1'
#
loop_
_entity.id
_entity.type
_entity.pdbx_description
1 polymer ?
#
loop_
_entity_poly.entity_id
_entity_poly.type
_entity_poly.pdbx_seq_one_letter_code
_entity_poly.pdbx_strand_id
1 'polypeptide(L)' 'MQNELWKLESGWIAAYTEDRDVIRNIKRSNKNWRIMCDYFHRGKLIGVQFKIPMEDRRQAERRFGVKLS' A
#
# COMPACT_ATOMS: atom_id res chain seq x y z
N MET A 1 9.46 6.21 -8.21
CA MET A 1 8.23 5.68 -7.58
C MET A 1 8.51 5.59 -6.10
N GLN A 2 7.73 6.31 -5.28
CA GLN A 2 7.88 6.26 -3.83
C GLN A 2 6.96 5.18 -3.27
N ASN A 3 7.54 4.26 -2.52
CA ASN A 3 6.83 3.24 -1.75
C ASN A 3 7.24 3.40 -0.30
N GLU A 4 6.28 3.41 0.61
CA GLU A 4 6.54 3.53 2.03
C GLU A 4 5.63 2.62 2.82
N LEU A 5 6.17 2.08 3.91
CA LEU A 5 5.45 1.27 4.88
C LEU A 5 5.69 1.84 6.27
N TRP A 6 4.63 2.15 7.00
CA TRP A 6 4.72 2.60 8.39
C TRP A 6 3.61 1.99 9.26
N LYS A 7 3.84 1.96 10.57
CA LYS A 7 2.81 1.53 11.54
C LYS A 7 1.66 2.53 11.55
N LEU A 8 0.43 2.04 11.41
CA LEU A 8 -0.75 2.90 11.43
C LEU A 8 -1.38 2.95 12.82
N GLU A 9 -1.84 1.81 13.30
CA GLU A 9 -2.45 1.61 14.61
C GLU A 9 -2.16 0.17 15.07
N SER A 10 -2.58 -0.20 16.28
CA SER A 10 -2.34 -1.55 16.81
C SER A 10 -2.87 -2.62 15.86
N GLY A 11 -1.98 -3.51 15.39
CA GLY A 11 -2.32 -4.58 14.45
C GLY A 11 -2.36 -4.19 12.97
N TRP A 12 -2.02 -2.94 12.60
CA TRP A 12 -2.12 -2.47 11.21
C TRP A 12 -0.88 -1.72 10.71
N ILE A 13 -0.62 -1.89 9.41
CA ILE A 13 0.40 -1.20 8.63
C ILE A 13 -0.31 -0.35 7.58
N ALA A 14 0.19 0.87 7.38
CA ALA A 14 -0.13 1.68 6.22
C ALA A 14 0.94 1.46 5.13
N ALA A 15 0.47 1.38 3.88
CA ALA A 15 1.34 1.24 2.73
C ALA A 15 0.98 2.28 1.67
N TYR A 16 1.90 3.17 1.35
CA TYR A 16 1.77 4.12 0.25
C TYR A 16 2.53 3.64 -0.97
N THR A 17 1.97 3.84 -2.15
CA THR A 17 2.67 3.61 -3.41
C THR A 17 2.15 4.51 -4.52
N GLU A 18 3.07 4.96 -5.36
CA GLU A 18 2.79 5.62 -6.64
C GLU A 18 2.93 4.65 -7.83
N ASP A 19 3.32 3.40 -7.55
CA ASP A 19 3.54 2.39 -8.56
C ASP A 19 2.21 1.77 -9.03
N ARG A 20 1.84 2.09 -10.27
CA ARG A 20 0.60 1.63 -10.89
C ARG A 20 0.53 0.12 -11.05
N ASP A 21 1.67 -0.55 -11.25
CA ASP A 21 1.69 -2.00 -11.40
C ASP A 21 1.55 -2.69 -10.04
N VAL A 22 2.17 -2.15 -8.99
CA VAL A 22 1.92 -2.59 -7.61
C VAL A 22 0.44 -2.41 -7.26
N ILE A 23 -0.14 -1.23 -7.52
CA ILE A 23 -1.57 -0.94 -7.28
C ILE A 23 -2.46 -1.94 -8.01
N ARG A 24 -2.24 -2.15 -9.32
CA ARG A 24 -3.04 -3.06 -10.14
C ARG A 24 -2.92 -4.50 -9.65
N ASN A 25 -1.70 -4.94 -9.32
CA ASN A 25 -1.45 -6.29 -8.83
C ASN A 25 -2.10 -6.55 -7.46
N ILE A 26 -2.04 -5.58 -6.54
CA ILE A 26 -2.71 -5.69 -5.23
C ILE A 26 -4.23 -5.75 -5.44
N LYS A 27 -4.81 -4.80 -6.18
CA LYS A 27 -6.26 -4.75 -6.47
C LYS A 27 -6.77 -6.06 -7.11
N ARG A 28 -5.94 -6.74 -7.93
CA ARG A 28 -6.30 -8.02 -8.56
C ARG A 28 -6.16 -9.22 -7.61
N SER A 29 -5.07 -9.29 -6.83
CA SER A 29 -4.66 -10.53 -6.15
C SER A 29 -4.95 -10.56 -4.64
N ASN A 30 -5.11 -9.42 -3.98
CA ASN A 30 -5.31 -9.36 -2.53
C ASN A 30 -6.53 -8.51 -2.17
N LYS A 31 -7.60 -9.18 -1.73
CA LYS A 31 -8.86 -8.54 -1.31
C LYS A 31 -8.86 -8.11 0.16
N ASN A 32 -7.88 -8.55 0.96
CA ASN A 32 -7.82 -8.25 2.39
C ASN A 32 -7.20 -6.87 2.65
N TRP A 33 -6.43 -6.34 1.71
CA TRP A 33 -5.79 -5.03 1.82
C TRP A 33 -6.78 -3.95 1.40
N ARG A 34 -7.17 -3.10 2.35
CA ARG A 34 -8.18 -2.07 2.12
C ARG A 34 -7.54 -0.81 1.60
N ILE A 35 -8.15 -0.16 0.61
CA ILE A 35 -7.71 1.17 0.18
C ILE A 35 -8.25 2.18 1.19
N MET A 36 -7.36 2.99 1.76
CA MET A 36 -7.74 4.09 2.66
C MET A 36 -7.85 5.42 1.92
N CYS A 37 -7.00 5.64 0.93
CA CYS A 37 -6.93 6.92 0.23
C CYS A 37 -6.44 6.73 -1.21
N ASP A 38 -7.06 7.47 -2.13
CA ASP A 38 -6.60 7.64 -3.51
C ASP A 38 -6.09 9.09 -3.66
N TYR A 39 -4.82 9.26 -4.03
CA TYR A 39 -4.20 10.56 -4.20
C TYR A 39 -4.29 11.01 -5.66
N PHE A 40 -4.88 12.19 -5.88
CA PHE A 40 -5.04 12.76 -7.21
C PHE A 40 -4.24 14.05 -7.37
N HIS A 41 -3.62 14.21 -8.54
CA HIS A 41 -3.05 15.48 -8.96
C HIS A 41 -3.60 15.84 -10.34
N ARG A 42 -4.24 17.01 -10.46
CA ARG A 42 -4.90 17.47 -11.70
C ARG A 42 -5.84 16.43 -12.32
N GLY A 43 -6.62 15.76 -11.48
CA GLY A 43 -7.58 14.71 -11.88
C GLY A 43 -6.95 13.36 -12.24
N LYS A 44 -5.63 13.19 -12.14
CA LYS A 44 -4.94 11.91 -12.38
C LYS A 44 -4.58 11.24 -11.07
N LEU A 45 -4.85 9.94 -10.95
CA LEU A 45 -4.39 9.12 -9.83
C LEU A 45 -2.85 9.05 -9.85
N ILE A 46 -2.23 9.55 -8.79
CA ILE A 46 -0.77 9.56 -8.60
C ILE A 46 -0.32 8.51 -7.59
N GLY A 47 -1.15 8.15 -6.63
CA GLY A 47 -0.79 7.17 -5.62
C GLY A 47 -2.00 6.64 -4.85
N VAL A 48 -1.78 5.56 -4.11
CA VAL A 48 -2.80 4.90 -3.29
C VAL A 48 -2.20 4.53 -1.95
N GLN A 49 -2.97 4.72 -0.89
CA GLN A 49 -2.64 4.21 0.44
C GLN A 49 -3.53 3.02 0.78
N PHE A 50 -2.88 1.94 1.21
CA PHE A 50 -3.52 0.73 1.70
C PHE A 50 -3.39 0.61 3.22
N LYS A 51 -4.38 -0.02 3.83
CA LYS A 51 -4.36 -0.52 5.21
C LYS A 51 -4.24 -2.04 5.17
N ILE A 52 -3.18 -2.53 5.81
CA ILE A 52 -2.72 -3.92 5.73
C ILE A 52 -2.64 -4.49 7.15
N PRO A 53 -3.16 -5.70 7.41
CA PRO A 53 -2.97 -6.36 8.71
C PRO A 53 -1.48 -6.57 9.00
N MET A 54 -1.05 -6.39 10.24
CA MET A 54 0.36 -6.59 10.64
C MET A 54 0.85 -8.02 10.34
N GLU A 55 -0.06 -9.01 10.35
CA GLU A 55 0.21 -10.40 9.97
C GLU A 55 0.77 -10.52 8.54
N ASP A 56 0.34 -9.63 7.63
CA ASP A 56 0.76 -9.60 6.23
C ASP A 56 2.06 -8.80 6.01
N ARG A 57 2.72 -8.33 7.07
CA ARG A 57 3.94 -7.49 6.98
C ARG A 57 4.96 -8.02 5.98
N ARG A 58 5.32 -9.30 6.07
CA ARG A 58 6.34 -9.89 5.19
C ARG A 58 5.90 -9.88 3.72
N GLN A 59 4.61 -10.05 3.45
CA GLN A 59 4.06 -9.97 2.11
C GLN A 59 4.06 -8.52 1.61
N ALA A 60 3.70 -7.56 2.47
CA ALA A 60 3.78 -6.12 2.17
C ALA A 60 5.22 -5.71 1.83
N GLU A 61 6.20 -6.01 2.69
CA GLU A 61 7.60 -5.66 2.42
C GLU A 61 8.10 -6.21 1.08
N ARG A 62 7.70 -7.43 0.70
CA ARG A 62 8.04 -8.02 -0.62
C ARG A 62 7.32 -7.35 -1.78
N ARG A 63 6.03 -7.02 -1.63
CA ARG A 63 5.21 -6.41 -2.70
C ARG A 63 5.61 -4.96 -2.97
N PHE A 64 5.89 -4.20 -1.93
CA PHE A 64 6.27 -2.78 -2.02
C PHE A 64 7.79 -2.60 -2.16
N GLY A 65 8.60 -3.64 -1.93
CA GLY A 65 10.05 -3.59 -2.08
C GLY A 65 10.77 -2.74 -1.03
N VAL A 66 10.08 -2.40 0.07
CA VAL A 66 10.60 -1.55 1.14
C VAL A 66 10.38 -2.19 2.51
N LYS A 67 11.17 -1.79 3.50
CA LYS A 67 11.00 -2.26 4.88
C LYS A 67 10.02 -1.37 5.64
N LEU A 68 9.28 -1.98 6.56
CA LEU A 68 8.48 -1.23 7.53
C LEU A 68 9.41 -0.32 8.35
N SER A 69 9.13 0.98 8.33
CA SER A 69 9.82 1.98 9.16
C SER A 69 9.44 1.90 10.63
#